data_AF-A0A4Q9HJ99-F1
#
_entry.id   AF-A0A4Q9HJ99-F1
#
_cell.length_a   1.000
_cell.length_b   1.000
_cell.length_c   1.000
_cell.angle_alpha   90.00
_cell.angle_beta   90.00
_cell.angle_gamma   90.00
#
_symmetry.space_group_name_H-M   'P 1'
#
loop_
_entity.id
_entity.type
_entity.pdbx_description
1 polymer ?
#
loop_
_entity_poly.entity_id
_entity_poly.type
_entity_poly.pdbx_seq_one_letter_code
_entity_poly.pdbx_strand_id
1 'polypeptide(L)'
;MTAAGIARLAGVGRAAVSNWRRRHADFPQPVGGTETSPAFALGEVEQWLRDQGKLAEVPLRERVWQQLVGHPAGAAAALRQAGAVLLLVRDRPAAWRQLRAADDAELTGELPAA
;
A
#
# COMPACT_ATOMS: atom_id res chain seq x y z
N MET A 1 -0.89 5.58 15.51
CA MET A 1 -1.46 4.80 14.40
C MET A 1 -2.81 4.19 14.81
N THR A 2 -3.84 4.17 13.96
CA THR A 2 -5.16 3.57 14.30
C THR A 2 -5.22 2.09 13.92
N ALA A 3 -6.18 1.33 14.48
CA ALA A 3 -6.40 -0.08 14.10
C ALA A 3 -6.62 -0.29 12.58
N ALA A 4 -7.24 0.67 11.89
CA ALA A 4 -7.37 0.64 10.44
C ALA A 4 -6.02 0.82 9.72
N GLY A 5 -5.12 1.65 10.26
CA GLY A 5 -3.74 1.78 9.77
C GLY A 5 -2.93 0.49 9.97
N ILE A 6 -3.05 -0.14 11.14
CA ILE A 6 -2.42 -1.45 11.44
C ILE A 6 -2.88 -2.50 10.43
N ALA A 7 -4.20 -2.56 10.17
CA ALA A 7 -4.78 -3.52 9.25
C ALA A 7 -4.21 -3.37 7.82
N ARG A 8 -4.07 -2.12 7.35
CA ARG A 8 -3.45 -1.83 6.05
C ARG A 8 -1.98 -2.23 6.00
N LEU A 9 -1.22 -1.86 7.04
CA LEU A 9 0.20 -2.19 7.15
C LEU A 9 0.44 -3.70 7.07
N ALA A 10 -0.39 -4.49 7.76
CA ALA A 10 -0.28 -5.94 7.80
C ALA A 10 -1.06 -6.68 6.69
N GLY A 11 -1.75 -5.96 5.79
CA GLY A 11 -2.51 -6.59 4.70
C GLY A 11 -3.73 -7.39 5.09
N VAL A 12 -4.37 -7.03 6.19
CA VAL A 12 -5.53 -7.74 6.73
C VAL A 12 -6.74 -6.82 6.86
N GLY A 13 -7.91 -7.39 7.14
CA GLY A 13 -9.09 -6.63 7.54
C GLY A 13 -9.02 -6.15 8.99
N ARG A 14 -9.79 -5.10 9.34
CA ARG A 14 -9.87 -4.57 10.73
C ARG A 14 -10.27 -5.62 11.77
N ALA A 15 -11.05 -6.62 11.37
CA ALA A 15 -11.46 -7.74 12.22
C ALA A 15 -10.26 -8.57 12.70
N ALA A 16 -9.20 -8.71 11.89
CA ALA A 16 -7.99 -9.40 12.31
C ALA A 16 -7.28 -8.65 13.45
N VAL A 17 -7.17 -7.32 13.35
CA VAL A 17 -6.58 -6.48 14.40
C VAL A 17 -7.40 -6.55 15.70
N SER A 18 -8.73 -6.54 15.58
CA SER A 18 -9.62 -6.75 16.74
C SER A 18 -9.38 -8.12 17.39
N ASN A 19 -9.25 -9.17 16.58
CA ASN A 19 -8.95 -10.51 17.07
C ASN A 19 -7.56 -10.59 17.73
N TRP A 20 -6.55 -9.89 17.18
CA TRP A 20 -5.22 -9.87 17.76
C TRP A 20 -5.20 -9.27 19.16
N ARG A 21 -5.81 -8.09 19.32
CA ARG A 21 -5.97 -7.43 20.62
C ARG A 21 -6.59 -8.32 21.70
N ARG A 22 -7.48 -9.24 21.30
CA ARG A 22 -8.16 -10.16 22.23
C ARG A 22 -7.36 -11.43 22.51
N ARG A 23 -6.66 -11.99 21.51
CA ARG A 23 -6.00 -13.30 21.61
C ARG A 23 -4.51 -13.22 21.97
N HIS A 24 -3.88 -12.07 21.78
CA HIS A 24 -2.47 -11.84 22.04
C HIS A 24 -2.37 -10.80 23.15
N ALA A 25 -2.06 -11.26 24.36
CA ALA A 25 -1.93 -10.40 25.54
C ALA A 25 -0.75 -9.42 25.42
N ASP A 26 0.24 -9.79 24.59
CA ASP A 26 1.42 -9.01 24.21
C ASP A 26 1.14 -8.00 23.07
N PHE A 27 -0.08 -7.96 22.52
CA PHE A 27 -0.42 -6.95 21.51
C PHE A 27 -0.29 -5.53 22.10
N PRO A 28 0.30 -4.56 21.37
CA PRO A 28 0.53 -3.22 21.88
C PRO A 28 -0.73 -2.55 22.44
N GLN A 29 -0.59 -1.95 23.62
CA GLN A 29 -1.68 -1.22 24.26
C GLN A 29 -1.87 0.15 23.58
N PRO A 30 -3.10 0.70 23.59
CA PRO A 30 -3.32 2.06 23.12
C PRO A 30 -2.51 3.08 23.93
N VAL A 31 -1.82 3.98 23.25
CA VAL A 31 -1.11 5.12 23.86
C VAL A 31 -1.95 6.41 23.82
N GLY A 32 -3.17 6.35 23.27
CA GLY A 32 -4.11 7.46 23.21
C GLY A 32 -5.33 7.16 22.33
N GLY A 33 -6.01 8.21 21.86
CA GLY A 33 -7.23 8.10 21.07
C GLY A 33 -8.49 7.98 21.92
N THR A 34 -9.57 7.46 21.33
CA THR A 34 -10.84 7.22 22.04
C THR A 34 -11.06 5.72 22.24
N GLU A 35 -12.02 5.35 23.09
CA GLU A 35 -12.43 3.95 23.23
C GLU A 35 -12.83 3.31 21.89
N THR A 36 -13.49 4.09 21.03
CA THR A 36 -13.97 3.66 19.71
C THR A 36 -12.90 3.70 18.63
N SER A 37 -11.85 4.50 18.81
CA SER A 37 -10.74 4.64 17.86
C SER A 37 -9.41 4.82 18.61
N PRO A 38 -8.89 3.75 19.23
CA PRO A 38 -7.63 3.79 19.95
C PRO A 38 -6.46 4.06 19.00
N ALA A 39 -5.47 4.79 19.50
CA ALA A 39 -4.21 5.08 18.84
C ALA A 39 -3.08 4.29 19.50
N PHE A 40 -2.27 3.63 18.67
CA PHE A 40 -1.14 2.80 19.07
C PHE A 40 0.18 3.44 18.64
N ALA A 41 1.25 3.18 19.39
CA ALA A 41 2.59 3.57 19.00
C ALA A 41 3.00 2.79 17.73
N LEU A 42 3.54 3.50 16.73
CA LEU A 42 3.92 2.87 15.45
C LEU A 42 5.03 1.83 15.65
N GLY A 43 6.08 2.19 16.39
CA GLY A 43 7.24 1.31 16.63
C GLY A 43 6.86 -0.01 17.33
N GLU A 44 6.00 0.04 18.35
CA GLU A 44 5.56 -1.17 19.06
C GLU A 44 4.73 -2.10 18.16
N VAL A 45 3.85 -1.54 17.33
CA VAL A 45 3.07 -2.34 16.38
C VAL A 45 3.94 -2.94 15.30
N GLU A 46 4.89 -2.18 14.74
CA GLU A 46 5.81 -2.71 13.74
C GLU A 46 6.66 -3.84 14.31
N GLN A 47 7.20 -3.67 15.52
CA GLN A 47 7.99 -4.70 16.19
C GLN A 47 7.15 -5.96 16.42
N TRP A 48 5.95 -5.81 16.99
CA TRP A 48 5.05 -6.94 17.20
C TRP A 48 4.70 -7.65 15.89
N LEU A 49 4.41 -6.90 14.81
CA LEU A 49 4.12 -7.49 13.51
C LEU A 49 5.33 -8.24 12.94
N ARG A 50 6.57 -7.73 13.12
CA ARG A 50 7.80 -8.45 12.71
C ARG A 50 7.97 -9.74 13.51
N ASP A 51 7.84 -9.67 14.83
CA ASP A 51 8.00 -10.83 15.73
C ASP A 51 6.97 -11.92 15.43
N GLN A 52 5.77 -11.53 15.02
CA GLN A 52 4.69 -12.45 14.62
C GLN A 52 4.83 -12.97 13.17
N GLY A 53 5.85 -12.54 12.42
CA GLY A 53 6.01 -12.86 10.99
C GLY A 53 4.94 -12.23 10.07
N LYS A 54 4.24 -11.20 10.55
CA LYS A 54 3.11 -10.52 9.89
C LYS A 54 3.53 -9.25 9.12
N LEU A 55 4.82 -8.92 9.10
CA LEU A 55 5.38 -7.74 8.41
C LEU A 55 6.35 -8.12 7.27
N ALA A 56 6.10 -9.22 6.56
CA ALA A 56 7.02 -9.70 5.53
C ALA A 56 7.11 -8.72 4.34
N GLU A 57 5.97 -8.19 3.86
CA GLU A 57 5.90 -7.17 2.81
C GLU A 57 4.63 -6.32 2.92
N VAL A 58 4.72 -5.02 2.59
CA VAL A 58 3.51 -4.19 2.39
C VAL A 58 2.70 -4.81 1.24
N PRO A 59 1.41 -5.13 1.44
CA PRO A 59 0.58 -5.74 0.40
C PRO A 59 0.59 -4.91 -0.87
N LEU A 60 0.62 -5.55 -2.04
CA LEU A 60 0.69 -4.86 -3.34
C LEU A 60 -0.39 -3.78 -3.49
N ARG A 61 -1.61 -4.05 -3.05
CA ARG A 61 -2.71 -3.06 -3.06
C ARG A 61 -2.39 -1.82 -2.24
N GLU A 62 -1.84 -2.00 -1.04
CA GLU A 62 -1.46 -0.88 -0.17
C GLU A 62 -0.24 -0.15 -0.74
N ARG A 63 0.72 -0.88 -1.32
CA ARG A 63 1.89 -0.32 -2.00
C ARG A 63 1.48 0.58 -3.18
N VAL A 64 0.58 0.10 -4.04
CA VAL A 64 0.01 0.91 -5.14
C VAL A 64 -0.71 2.14 -4.58
N TRP A 65 -1.50 1.99 -3.53
CA TRP A 65 -2.19 3.12 -2.91
C TRP A 65 -1.22 4.19 -2.39
N GLN A 66 -0.16 3.77 -1.69
CA GLN A 66 0.88 4.67 -1.19
C GLN A 66 1.62 5.38 -2.33
N GLN A 67 1.93 4.68 -3.42
CA GLN A 67 2.55 5.28 -4.60
C GLN A 67 1.64 6.31 -5.29
N LEU A 68 0.34 6.02 -5.40
CA LEU A 68 -0.63 6.95 -5.98
C LEU A 68 -0.78 8.23 -5.14
N VAL A 69 -0.96 8.10 -3.82
CA VAL A 69 -1.18 9.25 -2.93
C VAL A 69 0.10 10.04 -2.69
N GLY A 70 1.27 9.38 -2.71
CA GLY A 70 2.58 10.02 -2.56
C GLY A 70 3.16 10.62 -3.84
N HIS A 71 2.46 10.52 -4.98
CA HIS A 71 2.96 11.00 -6.26
C HIS A 71 3.13 12.53 -6.24
N PRO A 72 4.27 13.09 -6.70
CA PRO A 72 4.55 14.53 -6.60
C PRO A 72 3.56 15.40 -7.39
N ALA A 73 3.00 14.87 -8.49
CA ALA A 73 1.95 15.55 -9.27
C ALA A 73 0.52 15.26 -8.76
N GLY A 74 0.38 14.60 -7.61
CA GLY A 74 -0.88 14.22 -6.99
C GLY A 74 -1.52 12.94 -7.55
N ALA A 75 -2.52 12.43 -6.82
CA ALA A 75 -3.14 11.14 -7.09
C ALA A 75 -3.85 11.04 -8.45
N ALA A 76 -4.46 12.14 -8.93
CA ALA A 76 -5.13 12.15 -10.23
C ALA A 76 -4.15 12.01 -11.41
N ALA A 77 -2.98 12.65 -11.32
CA ALA A 77 -1.92 12.49 -12.31
C ALA A 77 -1.35 11.07 -12.29
N ALA A 78 -1.09 10.53 -11.09
CA ALA A 78 -0.60 9.17 -10.91
C ALA A 78 -1.58 8.12 -11.50
N LEU A 79 -2.88 8.29 -11.24
CA LEU A 79 -3.93 7.43 -11.81
C LEU A 79 -3.97 7.50 -13.33
N ARG A 80 -3.79 8.69 -13.92
CA ARG A 80 -3.76 8.86 -15.37
C ARG A 80 -2.58 8.14 -16.00
N GLN A 81 -1.38 8.31 -15.43
CA GLN A 81 -0.15 7.65 -15.90
C GLN A 81 -0.25 6.12 -15.76
N ALA A 82 -0.68 5.62 -14.60
CA ALA A 82 -0.91 4.21 -14.38
C ALA A 82 -1.95 3.65 -15.38
N GLY A 83 -3.04 4.39 -15.62
CA GLY A 83 -4.07 4.03 -16.59
C GLY A 83 -3.52 3.95 -18.02
N ALA A 84 -2.72 4.93 -18.45
CA ALA A 84 -2.10 4.94 -19.78
C ALA A 84 -1.18 3.73 -19.99
N VAL A 85 -0.37 3.38 -18.99
CA VAL A 85 0.49 2.18 -19.03
C VAL A 85 -0.37 0.91 -19.07
N LEU A 86 -1.42 0.80 -18.27
CA LEU A 86 -2.31 -0.38 -18.27
C LEU A 86 -3.04 -0.56 -19.61
N LEU A 87 -3.43 0.52 -20.28
CA LEU A 87 -3.98 0.48 -21.63
C LEU A 87 -2.95 -0.03 -22.64
N LEU A 88 -1.70 0.46 -22.58
CA LEU A 88 -0.60 -0.03 -23.42
C LEU A 88 -0.33 -1.53 -23.20
N VAL A 89 -0.30 -1.99 -21.94
CA VAL A 89 -0.10 -3.41 -21.60
C VAL A 89 -1.22 -4.27 -22.17
N ARG A 90 -2.47 -3.80 -22.08
CA ARG A 90 -3.66 -4.50 -22.58
C ARG A 90 -3.68 -4.55 -24.10
N ASP A 91 -3.39 -3.43 -24.76
CA ASP A 91 -3.60 -3.27 -26.21
C ASP A 91 -2.36 -3.66 -27.02
N ARG A 92 -1.15 -3.59 -26.44
CA ARG A 92 0.14 -3.91 -27.09
C ARG A 92 1.07 -4.73 -26.18
N PRO A 93 0.72 -5.97 -25.81
CA PRO A 93 1.51 -6.78 -24.87
C PRO A 93 2.91 -7.15 -25.38
N ALA A 94 3.14 -7.18 -26.70
CA ALA A 94 4.47 -7.39 -27.27
C ALA A 94 5.36 -6.16 -27.11
N ALA A 95 4.82 -4.96 -27.34
CA ALA A 95 5.55 -3.70 -27.14
C ALA A 95 5.90 -3.50 -25.66
N TRP A 96 4.98 -3.82 -24.74
CA TRP A 96 5.27 -3.77 -23.30
C TRP A 96 6.49 -4.60 -22.88
N ARG A 97 6.71 -5.78 -23.49
CA ARG A 97 7.89 -6.61 -23.16
C ARG A 97 9.22 -5.92 -23.48
N GLN A 98 9.23 -5.03 -24.47
CA GLN A 98 10.39 -4.23 -24.86
C GLN A 98 10.46 -2.98 -23.97
N LEU A 99 9.35 -2.26 -23.81
CA LEU A 99 9.27 -0.99 -23.08
C LEU A 99 9.46 -1.13 -21.57
N ARG A 100 9.16 -2.27 -20.95
CA ARG A 100 9.40 -2.47 -19.51
C ARG A 100 10.86 -2.40 -19.09
N ALA A 101 11.78 -2.51 -20.06
CA ALA A 101 13.23 -2.41 -19.86
C ALA A 101 13.79 -1.10 -20.44
N ALA A 102 12.94 -0.28 -21.07
CA ALA A 102 13.25 1.03 -21.61
C ALA A 102 13.25 2.08 -20.50
N ASP A 103 13.76 3.28 -20.80
CA ASP A 103 13.69 4.39 -19.86
C ASP A 103 12.29 5.07 -19.84
N ASP A 104 12.08 5.95 -18.86
CA ASP A 104 10.80 6.65 -18.69
C ASP A 104 10.45 7.56 -19.88
N ALA A 105 11.44 8.07 -20.62
CA ALA A 105 11.20 8.95 -21.76
C ALA A 105 10.70 8.14 -22.97
N GLU A 106 11.33 7.01 -23.25
CA GLU A 106 10.90 6.05 -24.26
C GLU A 106 9.50 5.50 -23.96
N LEU A 107 9.24 5.15 -22.69
CA LEU A 107 7.91 4.72 -22.26
C LEU A 107 6.87 5.82 -22.49
N THR A 108 7.16 7.05 -22.09
CA THR A 108 6.24 8.19 -22.23
C THR A 108 5.89 8.48 -23.68
N GLY A 109 6.85 8.32 -24.61
CA GLY A 109 6.62 8.49 -26.04
C GLY A 109 5.62 7.50 -26.64
N GLU A 110 5.47 6.33 -26.03
CA GLU A 110 4.56 5.26 -26.47
C GLU A 110 3.19 5.26 -25.78
N LEU A 111 3.03 6.10 -24.74
CA LEU A 111 1.75 6.21 -24.03
C LEU A 111 0.69 6.88 -24.92
N PRO A 112 -0.57 6.44 -24.84
CA PRO A 112 -1.68 7.14 -25.49
C PRO A 112 -1.68 8.62 -25.08
N ALA A 113 -1.91 9.51 -26.05
CA ALA A 113 -2.12 10.92 -25.76
C ALA A 113 -3.28 11.06 -24.76
N ALA A 114 -3.04 11.82 -23.68
CA ALA A 114 -4.01 12.10 -22.64
C ALA A 114 -5.01 13.19 -23.05
#